data_AF-A0A933IY67-F1
#
_entry.id   AF-A0A933IY67-F1
#
_cell.length_a   1.000
_cell.length_b   1.000
_cell.length_c   1.000
_cell.angle_alpha   90.00
_cell.angle_beta   90.00
_cell.angle_gamma   90.00
#
_symmetry.space_group_name_H-M   'P 1'
#
loop_
_entity.id
_entity.type
_entity.pdbx_description
1 polymer ?
#
loop_
_entity_poly.entity_id
_entity_poly.type
_entity_poly.pdbx_seq_one_letter_code
_entity_poly.pdbx_strand_id
1 'polypeptide(L)'
;MKADIAVSGAVGLVIGGSAFLATSWLSAYLPFFIQGSLGAAITFAVLLLIALAEMPMMVVAMRNMARSPSTPRGILLGTNAGYTAFASVYACIFVLATGQVSGGLALAALGMLRFVSGVFVK
;
A
#
# COMPACT_ATOMS: atom_id res chain seq x y z
N MET A 1 3.11 20.36 -10.08
CA MET A 1 1.98 19.48 -9.69
C MET A 1 2.21 18.03 -10.08
N LYS A 2 2.36 17.66 -11.37
CA LYS A 2 2.69 16.27 -11.74
C LYS A 2 4.00 15.77 -11.11
N ALA A 3 5.05 16.59 -11.16
CA ALA A 3 6.34 16.27 -10.54
C ALA A 3 6.20 16.07 -9.02
N ASP A 4 5.45 16.94 -8.33
CA ASP A 4 5.20 16.83 -6.90
C ASP A 4 4.42 15.57 -6.51
N ILE A 5 3.41 15.20 -7.30
CA ILE A 5 2.63 13.96 -7.09
C ILE A 5 3.54 12.75 -7.29
N ALA A 6 4.40 12.76 -8.31
CA ALA A 6 5.37 11.69 -8.51
C ALA A 6 6.39 11.62 -7.35
N VAL A 7 6.89 12.75 -6.87
CA VAL A 7 7.80 12.78 -5.71
C VAL A 7 7.09 12.27 -4.46
N SER A 8 5.86 12.71 -4.18
CA SER A 8 5.14 12.24 -2.99
C SER A 8 4.79 10.76 -3.07
N GLY A 9 4.44 10.26 -4.25
CA GLY A 9 4.26 8.83 -4.49
C GLY A 9 5.55 8.04 -4.28
N ALA A 10 6.69 8.54 -4.77
CA ALA A 10 8.00 7.91 -4.55
C ALA A 10 8.37 7.88 -3.06
N VAL A 11 8.10 8.94 -2.30
CA VAL A 11 8.23 8.95 -0.84
C VAL A 11 7.36 7.85 -0.22
N GLY A 12 6.12 7.72 -0.67
CA GLY A 12 5.23 6.63 -0.26
C GLY A 12 5.78 5.23 -0.56
N LEU A 13 6.40 5.02 -1.72
CA LEU A 13 7.06 3.75 -2.06
C LEU A 13 8.23 3.45 -1.12
N VAL A 14 9.06 4.43 -0.81
CA VAL A 14 10.20 4.27 0.11
C VAL A 14 9.69 3.93 1.51
N ILE A 15 8.68 4.63 2.01
CA ILE A 15 8.06 4.36 3.31
C ILE A 15 7.48 2.94 3.34
N GLY A 16 6.66 2.60 2.34
CA GLY A 16 6.00 1.29 2.27
C GLY A 16 7.01 0.14 2.10
N GLY A 17 8.02 0.32 1.26
CA GLY A 17 9.11 -0.65 1.08
C GLY A 17 9.91 -0.86 2.36
N SER A 18 10.26 0.22 3.06
CA SER A 18 10.99 0.15 4.34
C SER A 18 10.16 -0.56 5.41
N ALA A 19 8.86 -0.26 5.51
CA ALA A 19 7.95 -0.93 6.43
C ALA A 19 7.86 -2.44 6.13
N PHE A 20 7.71 -2.82 4.86
CA PHE A 20 7.69 -4.23 4.45
C PHE A 20 9.00 -4.96 4.79
N LEU A 21 10.16 -4.35 4.52
CA LEU A 21 11.46 -4.92 4.84
C LEU A 21 11.63 -5.11 6.35
N ALA A 22 11.29 -4.09 7.14
CA ALA A 22 11.34 -4.15 8.59
C ALA A 22 10.43 -5.25 9.15
N THR A 23 9.20 -5.37 8.62
CA THR A 23 8.26 -6.42 9.02
C THR A 23 8.72 -7.81 8.60
N SER A 24 9.30 -7.95 7.40
CA SER A 24 9.86 -9.22 6.93
C SER A 24 10.99 -9.69 7.83
N TRP A 25 11.89 -8.78 8.21
CA TRP A 25 12.93 -9.07 9.19
C TRP A 25 12.35 -9.44 10.57
N LEU A 26 11.38 -8.68 11.08
CA LEU A 26 10.75 -8.93 12.36
C LEU A 26 10.03 -10.29 12.42
N SER A 27 9.44 -10.71 11.29
CA SER A 27 8.71 -11.99 11.21
C SER A 27 9.59 -13.21 11.47
N ALA A 28 10.91 -13.11 11.31
CA ALA A 28 11.83 -14.19 11.65
C ALA A 28 11.89 -14.50 13.16
N TYR A 29 11.41 -13.60 14.01
CA TYR A 29 11.51 -13.69 15.47
C TYR A 29 10.15 -13.85 16.18
N LEU A 30 9.04 -13.81 15.45
CA LEU A 30 7.70 -13.86 16.02
C LEU A 30 7.01 -15.20 15.74
N PRO A 31 6.21 -15.72 16.69
CA PRO A 31 5.35 -16.87 16.42
C PRO A 31 4.24 -16.47 15.44
N PHE A 32 3.92 -17.38 14.51
CA PHE A 32 2.88 -17.15 13.49
C PHE A 32 1.52 -17.65 13.96
N PHE A 33 0.49 -16.84 13.74
CA PHE A 33 -0.89 -17.14 14.12
C PHE A 33 -1.58 -18.11 13.17
N ILE A 34 -1.29 -17.99 11.86
CA ILE A 34 -1.92 -18.80 10.82
C ILE A 34 -0.90 -19.81 10.32
N GLN A 35 -1.12 -21.07 10.68
CA GLN A 35 -0.29 -22.20 10.26
C GLN A 35 -1.01 -22.97 9.15
N GLY A 36 -0.33 -23.22 8.03
CA GLY A 36 -0.86 -23.98 6.90
C GLY A 36 -1.11 -23.15 5.63
N SER A 37 -0.96 -23.80 4.48
CA SER A 37 -1.03 -23.17 3.15
C SER A 37 -2.41 -22.63 2.79
N LEU A 38 -3.49 -23.32 3.20
CA LEU A 38 -4.85 -22.91 2.90
C LEU A 38 -5.24 -21.62 3.66
N GLY A 39 -4.93 -21.55 4.96
CA GLY A 39 -5.20 -20.36 5.76
C GLY A 39 -4.48 -19.13 5.21
N ALA A 40 -3.19 -19.28 4.90
CA ALA A 40 -2.41 -18.22 4.26
C ALA A 40 -2.99 -17.82 2.89
N ALA A 41 -3.39 -18.77 2.04
CA ALA A 41 -3.99 -18.46 0.74
C ALA A 41 -5.30 -17.66 0.88
N ILE A 42 -6.16 -18.02 1.84
CA ILE A 42 -7.41 -17.30 2.13
C ILE A 42 -7.10 -15.88 2.63
N THR A 43 -6.20 -15.74 3.61
CA THR A 43 -5.80 -14.43 4.12
C THR A 43 -5.21 -13.55 3.02
N PHE A 44 -4.34 -14.11 2.17
CA PHE A 44 -3.79 -13.40 1.02
C PHE A 44 -4.90 -12.93 0.07
N ALA A 45 -5.82 -13.81 -0.30
CA ALA A 45 -6.91 -13.48 -1.22
C ALA A 45 -7.81 -12.37 -0.66
N VAL A 46 -8.16 -12.42 0.62
CA VAL A 46 -8.97 -11.39 1.28
C VAL A 46 -8.24 -10.04 1.28
N LEU A 47 -6.98 -10.00 1.72
CA LEU A 47 -6.21 -8.77 1.77
C LEU A 47 -5.96 -8.20 0.37
N LEU A 48 -5.74 -9.06 -0.63
CA LEU A 48 -5.60 -8.66 -2.03
C LEU A 48 -6.89 -8.03 -2.55
N LEU A 49 -8.05 -8.65 -2.31
CA LEU A 49 -9.33 -8.12 -2.75
C LEU A 49 -9.64 -6.77 -2.11
N ILE A 50 -9.41 -6.63 -0.81
CA ILE A 50 -9.56 -5.35 -0.10
C ILE A 50 -8.61 -4.30 -0.71
N ALA A 51 -7.34 -4.64 -0.86
CA ALA A 51 -6.34 -3.76 -1.42
C ALA A 51 -6.71 -3.26 -2.83
N LEU A 52 -7.24 -4.15 -3.69
CA LEU A 52 -7.68 -3.81 -5.05
C LEU A 52 -8.95 -2.97 -5.05
N ALA A 53 -9.93 -3.29 -4.19
CA ALA A 53 -11.19 -2.55 -4.08
C ALA A 53 -11.00 -1.11 -3.59
N GLU A 54 -10.00 -0.87 -2.74
CA GLU A 54 -9.68 0.46 -2.24
C GLU A 54 -9.03 1.38 -3.27
N MET A 55 -8.31 0.82 -4.24
CA MET A 55 -7.61 1.62 -5.26
C MET A 55 -8.54 2.56 -6.04
N PRO A 56 -9.66 2.12 -6.64
CA PRO A 56 -10.56 3.01 -7.36
C PRO A 56 -11.18 4.08 -6.45
N MET A 57 -11.55 3.73 -5.22
CA MET A 57 -12.11 4.68 -4.24
C MET A 57 -11.13 5.81 -3.94
N MET A 58 -9.86 5.46 -3.66
CA MET A 58 -8.82 6.45 -3.37
C MET A 58 -8.46 7.30 -4.58
N VAL A 59 -8.41 6.71 -5.78
CA VAL A 59 -8.17 7.47 -7.02
C VAL A 59 -9.29 8.48 -7.27
N VAL A 60 -10.56 8.11 -7.06
CA VAL A 60 -11.70 9.04 -7.18
C VAL A 60 -11.61 10.16 -6.13
N ALA A 61 -11.32 9.82 -4.87
CA ALA A 61 -11.14 10.81 -3.81
C ALA A 61 -10.02 11.81 -4.13
N MET A 62 -8.85 11.33 -4.56
CA MET A 62 -7.72 12.19 -4.94
C MET A 62 -8.02 13.06 -6.16
N ARG A 63 -8.81 12.56 -7.14
CA ARG A 63 -9.28 13.38 -8.27
C ARG A 63 -10.19 14.52 -7.80
N ASN A 64 -11.09 14.25 -6.87
CA ASN A 64 -11.97 15.28 -6.30
C ASN A 64 -11.15 16.31 -5.51
N MET A 65 -10.15 15.87 -4.76
CA MET A 65 -9.21 16.75 -4.06
C MET A 65 -8.40 17.64 -5.02
N ALA A 66 -7.90 17.08 -6.13
CA ALA A 66 -7.12 17.82 -7.12
C ALA A 66 -7.93 18.89 -7.86
N ARG A 67 -9.25 18.70 -8.01
CA ARG A 67 -10.17 19.64 -8.65
C ARG A 67 -10.77 20.67 -7.69
N SER A 68 -10.69 20.42 -6.39
CA SER A 68 -11.28 21.27 -5.38
C SER A 68 -10.36 22.46 -5.07
N PRO A 69 -10.79 23.72 -5.30
CA PRO A 69 -9.97 24.90 -5.02
C PRO A 69 -9.74 25.11 -3.52
N SER A 70 -10.52 24.47 -2.65
CA SER A 70 -10.36 24.56 -1.20
C SER A 70 -9.38 23.53 -0.62
N THR A 71 -8.92 22.56 -1.42
CA THR A 71 -8.01 21.52 -0.91
C THR A 71 -6.57 22.03 -0.90
N PRO A 72 -5.92 22.12 0.27
CA PRO A 72 -4.52 22.50 0.33
C PRO A 72 -3.65 21.46 -0.39
N ARG A 73 -2.69 21.93 -1.19
CA ARG A 73 -1.77 21.08 -1.95
C ARG A 73 -1.07 20.04 -1.06
N GLY A 74 -0.67 20.43 0.15
CA GLY A 74 -0.02 19.52 1.10
C GLY A 74 -0.88 18.31 1.48
N ILE A 75 -2.21 18.48 1.60
CA ILE A 75 -3.13 17.39 1.91
C ILE A 75 -3.18 16.41 0.74
N LEU A 76 -3.32 16.90 -0.50
CA LEU A 76 -3.30 16.03 -1.69
C LEU A 76 -1.99 15.22 -1.79
N LEU A 77 -0.85 15.88 -1.60
CA LEU A 77 0.46 15.23 -1.67
C LEU A 77 0.65 14.20 -0.57
N GLY A 78 0.25 14.52 0.66
CA GLY A 78 0.28 13.62 1.81
C GLY A 78 -0.63 12.40 1.61
N THR A 79 -1.85 12.61 1.11
CA THR A 79 -2.77 11.52 0.77
C THR A 79 -2.19 10.62 -0.31
N ASN A 80 -1.56 11.16 -1.34
CA ASN A 80 -0.92 10.35 -2.39
C ASN A 80 0.26 9.52 -1.87
N ALA A 81 1.09 10.10 -0.99
CA ALA A 81 2.18 9.38 -0.32
C ALA A 81 1.63 8.25 0.57
N GLY A 82 0.63 8.57 1.39
CA GLY A 82 -0.04 7.61 2.27
C GLY A 82 -0.71 6.48 1.48
N TYR A 83 -1.46 6.82 0.44
CA TYR A 83 -2.08 5.87 -0.49
C TYR A 83 -1.05 4.89 -1.06
N THR A 84 0.08 5.41 -1.55
CA THR A 84 1.14 4.57 -2.13
C THR A 84 1.78 3.66 -1.08
N ALA A 85 2.07 4.19 0.11
CA ALA A 85 2.60 3.42 1.24
C ALA A 85 1.62 2.37 1.76
N PHE A 86 0.31 2.61 1.69
CA PHE A 86 -0.73 1.77 2.30
C PHE A 86 -0.72 0.31 1.80
N ALA A 87 -0.15 0.06 0.62
CA ALA A 87 0.10 -1.30 0.14
C ALA A 87 0.90 -2.15 1.15
N SER A 88 1.85 -1.53 1.83
CA SER A 88 2.68 -2.21 2.82
C SER A 88 1.89 -2.60 4.05
N VAL A 89 0.79 -1.91 4.40
CA VAL A 89 -0.03 -2.28 5.57
C VAL A 89 -0.60 -3.69 5.39
N TYR A 90 -1.15 -3.99 4.21
CA TYR A 90 -1.64 -5.33 3.86
C TYR A 90 -0.53 -6.36 3.84
N ALA A 91 0.61 -6.02 3.26
CA ALA A 91 1.79 -6.89 3.24
C ALA A 91 2.28 -7.21 4.67
N CYS A 92 2.37 -6.19 5.53
CA CYS A 92 2.82 -6.33 6.91
C CYS A 92 1.87 -7.22 7.71
N ILE A 93 0.56 -6.98 7.61
CA ILE A 93 -0.46 -7.83 8.26
C ILE A 93 -0.31 -9.28 7.80
N PHE A 94 -0.18 -9.50 6.49
CA PHE A 94 -0.03 -10.84 5.94
C PHE A 94 1.22 -11.55 6.44
N VAL A 95 2.38 -10.88 6.38
CA VAL A 95 3.67 -11.45 6.78
C VAL A 95 3.70 -11.73 8.28
N LEU A 96 3.19 -10.82 9.12
CA LEU A 96 3.14 -11.04 10.57
C LEU A 96 2.18 -12.17 10.96
N ALA A 97 1.07 -12.32 10.23
CA ALA A 97 0.08 -13.36 10.52
C ALA A 97 0.54 -14.76 10.06
N THR A 98 1.24 -14.86 8.93
CA THR A 98 1.49 -16.13 8.23
C THR A 98 2.96 -16.52 8.12
N GLY A 99 3.89 -15.59 8.34
CA GLY A 99 5.32 -15.77 8.07
C GLY A 99 5.69 -15.84 6.57
N GLN A 100 4.73 -15.72 5.65
CA GLN A 100 4.99 -15.89 4.21
C GLN A 100 5.42 -14.57 3.54
N VAL A 101 6.74 -14.37 3.46
CA VAL A 101 7.32 -13.16 2.84
C VAL A 101 6.98 -13.04 1.35
N SER A 102 6.88 -14.14 0.61
CA SER A 102 6.59 -14.13 -0.83
C SER A 102 5.21 -13.57 -1.16
N GLY A 103 4.17 -13.98 -0.42
CA GLY A 103 2.83 -13.40 -0.55
C GLY A 103 2.80 -11.94 -0.08
N GLY A 104 3.52 -11.62 1.00
CA GLY A 104 3.69 -10.24 1.45
C GLY A 104 4.29 -9.33 0.39
N LEU A 105 5.31 -9.81 -0.32
CA LEU A 105 5.96 -9.09 -1.42
C LEU A 105 4.97 -8.79 -2.56
N ALA A 106 4.10 -9.74 -2.90
CA ALA A 106 3.08 -9.52 -3.93
C ALA A 106 2.08 -8.42 -3.51
N LEU A 107 1.67 -8.39 -2.24
CA LEU A 107 0.83 -7.30 -1.70
C LEU A 107 1.58 -5.97 -1.68
N ALA A 108 2.86 -5.96 -1.28
CA ALA A 108 3.69 -4.76 -1.26
C ALA A 108 3.91 -4.20 -2.68
N ALA A 109 4.03 -5.07 -3.68
CA ALA A 109 4.17 -4.69 -5.09
C ALA A 109 2.95 -3.91 -5.62
N LEU A 110 1.77 -4.06 -5.01
CA LEU A 110 0.62 -3.20 -5.31
C LEU A 110 0.91 -1.72 -5.01
N GLY A 111 1.91 -1.42 -4.16
CA GLY A 111 2.40 -0.05 -3.97
C GLY A 111 2.87 0.59 -5.27
N MET A 112 3.49 -0.18 -6.17
CA MET A 112 3.87 0.31 -7.49
C MET A 112 2.64 0.62 -8.36
N LEU A 113 1.61 -0.23 -8.32
CA LEU A 113 0.35 0.05 -9.02
C LEU A 113 -0.35 1.29 -8.48
N ARG A 114 -0.32 1.49 -7.15
CA ARG A 114 -0.83 2.69 -6.48
C ARG A 114 -0.03 3.95 -6.84
N PHE A 115 1.30 3.83 -6.92
CA PHE A 115 2.15 4.92 -7.39
C PHE A 115 1.76 5.34 -8.82
N VAL A 116 1.68 4.38 -9.73
CA VAL A 116 1.32 4.63 -11.13
C VAL A 116 -0.07 5.25 -11.23
N SER A 117 -1.08 4.70 -10.55
CA SER A 117 -2.44 5.25 -10.57
C SER A 117 -2.53 6.66 -9.98
N GLY A 118 -1.77 6.94 -8.92
CA GLY A 118 -1.68 8.26 -8.27
C GLY A 118 -1.08 9.33 -9.19
N VAL A 119 -0.02 9.01 -9.94
CA VAL A 119 0.60 9.93 -10.91
C VAL A 119 -0.37 10.35 -12.03
N PHE A 120 -1.35 9.51 -12.35
CA PHE A 120 -2.36 9.80 -13.38
C PHE A 120 -3.63 10.50 -12.83
N VAL A 121 -3.65 10.89 -11.55
CA VAL A 121 -4.73 11.71 -10.98
C VAL A 121 -4.72 13.10 -11.65
N LYS A 122 -5.85 13.47 -12.26
CA LYS A 122 -6.10 14.77 -12.92
C LYS A 122 -7.43 15.36 -12.47
#